data_AF-A0A2E8AVR7-F1
#
_entry.id   AF-A0A2E8AVR7-F1
#
_cell.length_a   1.000
_cell.length_b   1.000
_cell.length_c   1.000
_cell.angle_alpha   90.00
_cell.angle_beta   90.00
_cell.angle_gamma   90.00
#
_symmetry.space_group_name_H-M   'P 1'
#
loop_
_entity.id
_entity.type
_entity.pdbx_description
1 polymer ?
#
loop_
_entity_poly.entity_id
_entity_poly.type
_entity_poly.pdbx_seq_one_letter_code
_entity_poly.pdbx_strand_id
1 'polypeptide(L)'
;MITIIKNFLDISVIESISKYVSENMNKPMWNTNISWQKGIVKGGGQVAITRLEKFEEIIKEQYVKLDEKFKDLSVECRFYIWNRGSHIPWHNDKKYKYASIIYLNKGWNRDDGGLFLWEDENQQIHAEVPEFNKMLLNDDGTSHAVSMISHQAPQLRTTLQIWIK
;
A
#
# COMPACT_ATOMS: atom_id res chain seq x y z
N MET A 1 -12.85 -3.15 9.24
CA MET A 1 -11.87 -3.59 10.20
C MET A 1 -10.53 -3.60 9.50
N ILE A 2 -9.43 -3.40 10.22
CA ILE A 2 -8.09 -3.57 9.67
C ILE A 2 -7.59 -4.96 10.06
N THR A 3 -7.43 -5.83 9.07
CA THR A 3 -6.84 -7.17 9.26
C THR A 3 -5.35 -7.12 8.92
N ILE A 4 -4.51 -7.63 9.83
CA ILE A 4 -3.05 -7.63 9.69
C ILE A 4 -2.57 -9.05 9.40
N ILE A 5 -1.86 -9.25 8.29
CA ILE A 5 -1.34 -10.56 7.87
C ILE A 5 0.15 -10.43 7.59
N LYS A 6 0.97 -11.28 8.21
CA LYS A 6 2.42 -11.34 7.96
C LYS A 6 2.74 -12.39 6.90
N ASN A 7 3.82 -12.15 6.17
CA ASN A 7 4.31 -13.03 5.11
C ASN A 7 3.24 -13.34 4.04
N PHE A 8 2.50 -12.32 3.61
CA PHE A 8 1.32 -12.50 2.76
C PHE A 8 1.67 -13.01 1.35
N LEU A 9 2.64 -12.40 0.69
CA LEU A 9 3.07 -12.82 -0.65
C LEU A 9 4.16 -13.88 -0.55
N ASP A 10 4.10 -14.86 -1.46
CA ASP A 10 5.24 -15.73 -1.73
C ASP A 10 6.47 -14.88 -2.09
N ILE A 11 7.63 -15.22 -1.53
CA ILE A 11 8.87 -14.45 -1.73
C ILE A 11 9.25 -14.34 -3.21
N SER A 12 9.02 -15.40 -4.00
CA SER A 12 9.26 -15.40 -5.44
C SER A 12 8.44 -14.36 -6.21
N VAL A 13 7.23 -14.04 -5.72
CA VAL A 13 6.38 -12.98 -6.28
C VAL A 13 6.99 -11.61 -5.99
N ILE A 14 7.42 -11.38 -4.75
CA ILE A 14 8.08 -10.13 -4.35
C ILE A 14 9.37 -9.91 -5.14
N GLU A 15 10.19 -10.96 -5.30
CA GLU A 15 11.43 -10.89 -6.10
C GLU A 15 11.15 -10.58 -7.57
N SER A 16 10.12 -11.21 -8.15
CA SER A 16 9.71 -10.96 -9.53
C SER A 16 9.22 -9.54 -9.74
N ILE A 17 8.44 -9.00 -8.79
CA ILE A 17 8.00 -7.60 -8.79
C ILE A 17 9.20 -6.66 -8.64
N SER A 18 10.09 -6.92 -7.69
CA SER A 18 11.28 -6.10 -7.44
C SER A 18 12.18 -6.03 -8.68
N LYS A 19 12.42 -7.18 -9.33
CA LYS A 19 13.18 -7.26 -10.58
C LYS A 19 12.51 -6.44 -11.68
N TYR A 20 11.20 -6.65 -11.90
CA TYR A 20 10.46 -5.92 -12.92
C TYR A 20 10.48 -4.40 -12.67
N VAL A 21 10.23 -3.95 -11.44
CA VAL A 21 10.28 -2.52 -11.11
C VAL A 21 11.67 -1.94 -11.36
N SER A 22 12.73 -2.64 -10.95
CA SER A 22 14.11 -2.22 -11.19
C SER A 22 14.43 -2.08 -12.68
N GLU A 23 14.02 -3.05 -13.51
CA GLU A 23 14.24 -3.04 -14.97
C GLU A 23 13.44 -1.96 -15.70
N ASN A 24 12.38 -1.43 -15.08
CA ASN A 24 11.47 -0.47 -15.70
C ASN A 24 11.49 0.92 -15.02
N MET A 25 12.43 1.18 -14.11
CA MET A 25 12.52 2.43 -13.37
C MET A 25 12.62 3.67 -14.27
N ASN A 26 13.35 3.56 -15.40
CA ASN A 26 13.58 4.65 -16.34
C ASN A 26 12.56 4.73 -17.49
N LYS A 27 11.48 3.94 -17.44
CA LYS A 27 10.47 3.91 -18.52
C LYS A 27 9.31 4.87 -18.23
N PRO A 28 8.62 5.38 -19.27
CA PRO A 28 7.50 6.32 -19.11
C PRO A 28 6.19 5.60 -18.69
N MET A 29 6.24 4.84 -17.61
CA MET A 29 5.10 4.11 -17.03
C MET A 29 4.74 4.59 -15.61
N TRP A 30 5.48 5.59 -15.12
CA TRP A 30 5.30 6.16 -13.79
C TRP A 30 4.41 7.39 -13.86
N ASN A 31 3.47 7.44 -12.94
CA ASN A 31 2.65 8.60 -12.66
C ASN A 31 2.99 9.12 -11.27
N THR A 32 2.41 10.26 -10.92
CA THR A 32 2.51 10.81 -9.57
C THR A 32 1.13 11.04 -8.98
N ASN A 33 1.08 11.29 -7.67
CA ASN A 33 -0.15 11.63 -6.95
C ASN A 33 -0.77 13.00 -7.32
N ILE A 34 -0.28 13.70 -8.35
CA ILE A 34 -0.86 14.97 -8.81
C ILE A 34 -2.31 14.82 -9.31
N SER A 35 -2.69 13.64 -9.79
CA SER A 35 -4.03 13.33 -10.29
C SER A 35 -5.01 12.87 -9.20
N TRP A 36 -4.55 12.75 -7.95
CA TRP A 36 -5.40 12.34 -6.84
C TRP A 36 -6.38 13.44 -6.42
N GLN A 37 -7.46 13.03 -5.75
CA GLN A 37 -8.43 13.98 -5.21
C GLN A 37 -7.74 14.95 -4.26
N LYS A 38 -8.08 16.25 -4.35
CA LYS A 38 -7.41 17.31 -3.58
C LYS A 38 -7.40 17.06 -2.06
N GLY A 39 -8.42 16.39 -1.51
CA GLY A 39 -8.48 16.02 -0.09
C GLY A 39 -7.42 14.98 0.34
N ILE A 40 -6.94 14.16 -0.59
CA ILE A 40 -5.96 13.08 -0.36
C ILE A 40 -4.51 13.59 -0.53
N VAL A 41 -4.30 14.72 -1.23
CA VAL A 41 -2.95 15.27 -1.51
C VAL A 41 -2.58 16.42 -0.57
N LYS A 42 -3.44 16.79 0.38
CA LYS A 42 -3.33 18.03 1.16
C LYS A 42 -2.00 18.12 1.95
N GLY A 43 -1.01 18.80 1.37
CA GLY A 43 0.33 19.00 1.95
C GLY A 43 1.29 17.81 1.80
N GLY A 44 0.90 16.75 1.09
CA GLY A 44 1.70 15.54 0.92
C GLY A 44 2.83 15.71 -0.10
N GLY A 45 4.00 15.17 0.23
CA GLY A 45 5.11 15.02 -0.73
C GLY A 45 4.75 14.11 -1.91
N GLN A 46 5.53 14.22 -2.98
CA GLN A 46 5.32 13.47 -4.23
C GLN A 46 5.43 11.95 -4.01
N VAL A 47 4.54 11.20 -4.63
CA VAL A 47 4.55 9.72 -4.63
C VAL A 47 4.62 9.25 -6.08
N ALA A 48 5.57 8.37 -6.39
CA ALA A 48 5.65 7.74 -7.72
C ALA A 48 4.83 6.45 -7.74
N ILE A 49 4.06 6.25 -8.80
CA ILE A 49 3.02 5.23 -8.89
C ILE A 49 3.10 4.54 -10.24
N THR A 50 3.05 3.21 -10.28
CA THR A 50 2.83 2.48 -11.53
C THR A 50 1.89 1.29 -11.31
N ARG A 51 1.11 0.93 -12.33
CA ARG A 51 0.24 -0.25 -12.29
C ARG A 51 1.05 -1.48 -12.68
N LEU A 52 0.83 -2.57 -11.97
CA LEU A 52 1.51 -3.84 -12.14
C LEU A 52 0.56 -4.91 -12.68
N GLU A 53 -0.10 -4.62 -13.80
CA GLU A 53 -1.16 -5.46 -14.38
C GLU A 53 -0.72 -6.92 -14.60
N LYS A 54 0.51 -7.14 -15.09
CA LYS A 54 1.08 -8.48 -15.28
C LYS A 54 1.22 -9.33 -14.00
N PHE A 55 1.07 -8.72 -12.82
CA PHE A 55 1.15 -9.41 -11.53
C PHE A 55 -0.22 -9.54 -10.85
N GLU A 56 -1.30 -9.00 -11.43
CA GLU A 56 -2.62 -8.99 -10.80
C GLU A 56 -3.17 -10.41 -10.58
N GLU A 57 -3.02 -11.31 -11.55
CA GLU A 57 -3.48 -12.70 -11.43
C GLU A 57 -2.71 -13.49 -10.35
N ILE A 58 -1.37 -13.46 -10.37
CA ILE A 58 -0.58 -14.17 -9.36
C ILE A 58 -0.77 -13.60 -7.94
N ILE A 59 -1.08 -12.31 -7.82
CA ILE A 59 -1.45 -11.70 -6.54
C ILE A 59 -2.86 -12.15 -6.14
N LYS A 60 -3.82 -12.20 -7.07
CA LYS A 60 -5.17 -12.69 -6.82
C LYS A 60 -5.15 -14.12 -6.28
N GLU A 61 -4.29 -14.99 -6.80
CA GLU A 61 -4.10 -16.34 -6.26
C GLU A 61 -3.73 -16.34 -4.76
N GLN A 62 -2.92 -15.39 -4.29
CA GLN A 62 -2.58 -15.26 -2.87
C GLN A 62 -3.80 -14.83 -2.02
N TYR A 63 -4.67 -13.98 -2.55
CA TYR A 63 -5.93 -13.64 -1.90
C TYR A 63 -6.89 -14.83 -1.84
N VAL A 64 -7.01 -15.61 -2.93
CA VAL A 64 -7.87 -16.80 -2.95
C VAL A 64 -7.39 -17.87 -1.97
N LYS A 65 -6.07 -18.04 -1.81
CA LYS A 65 -5.48 -18.91 -0.77
C LYS A 65 -5.82 -18.44 0.65
N LEU A 66 -5.95 -17.13 0.86
CA LEU A 66 -6.32 -16.55 2.15
C LEU A 66 -7.81 -16.79 2.46
N ASP A 67 -8.69 -16.57 1.48
CA ASP A 67 -10.14 -16.74 1.62
C ASP A 67 -10.80 -16.90 0.23
N GLU A 68 -11.65 -17.91 0.07
CA GLU A 68 -12.33 -18.19 -1.20
C GLU A 68 -13.23 -17.05 -1.68
N LYS A 69 -13.66 -16.14 -0.79
CA LYS A 69 -14.49 -14.97 -1.16
C LYS A 69 -13.84 -14.05 -2.19
N PHE A 70 -12.52 -14.12 -2.36
CA PHE A 70 -11.78 -13.32 -3.34
C PHE A 70 -11.77 -13.93 -4.75
N LYS A 71 -12.27 -15.17 -4.92
CA LYS A 71 -12.21 -15.91 -6.19
C LYS A 71 -12.86 -15.18 -7.36
N ASP A 72 -14.03 -14.61 -7.13
CA ASP A 72 -14.83 -13.94 -8.17
C ASP A 72 -14.59 -12.43 -8.22
N LEU A 73 -13.63 -11.92 -7.42
CA LEU A 73 -13.30 -10.50 -7.38
C LEU A 73 -12.15 -10.17 -8.32
N SER A 74 -12.13 -8.94 -8.80
CA SER A 74 -11.03 -8.38 -9.57
C SER A 74 -9.99 -7.75 -8.65
N VAL A 75 -8.71 -7.86 -9.01
CA VAL A 75 -7.57 -7.34 -8.25
C VAL A 75 -6.83 -6.35 -9.13
N GLU A 76 -6.71 -5.11 -8.68
CA GLU A 76 -5.87 -4.09 -9.31
C GLU A 76 -4.64 -3.86 -8.45
N CYS A 77 -3.44 -4.00 -9.02
CA CYS A 77 -2.18 -3.88 -8.29
C CYS A 77 -1.42 -2.63 -8.72
N ARG A 78 -1.04 -1.79 -7.76
CA ARG A 78 -0.20 -0.62 -7.97
C ARG A 78 1.00 -0.63 -7.06
N PHE A 79 2.16 -0.34 -7.63
CA PHE A 79 3.41 -0.13 -6.90
C PHE A 79 3.60 1.34 -6.60
N TYR A 80 4.01 1.63 -5.36
CA TYR A 80 4.20 2.97 -4.85
C TYR A 80 5.60 3.15 -4.29
N ILE A 81 6.23 4.26 -4.67
CA ILE A 81 7.45 4.77 -4.05
C ILE A 81 7.09 6.09 -3.35
N TRP A 82 7.15 6.06 -2.04
CA TRP A 82 6.85 7.19 -1.18
C TRP A 82 8.14 7.90 -0.81
N ASN A 83 8.23 9.18 -1.15
CA ASN A 83 9.38 10.00 -0.80
C ASN A 83 9.27 10.50 0.64
N ARG A 84 10.37 11.05 1.14
CA ARG A 84 10.38 11.79 2.40
C ARG A 84 9.38 12.95 2.32
N GLY A 85 8.63 13.18 3.39
CA GLY A 85 7.54 14.16 3.43
C GLY A 85 6.23 13.68 2.77
N SER A 86 6.23 12.55 2.05
CA SER A 86 4.98 11.97 1.54
C SER A 86 4.13 11.45 2.70
N HIS A 87 2.81 11.65 2.58
CA HIS A 87 1.80 11.21 3.53
C HIS A 87 0.43 11.18 2.85
N ILE A 88 -0.57 10.61 3.53
CA ILE A 88 -1.96 10.66 3.10
C ILE A 88 -2.82 11.12 4.29
N PRO A 89 -3.60 12.20 4.17
CA PRO A 89 -4.58 12.59 5.17
C PRO A 89 -5.69 11.54 5.37
N TRP A 90 -6.52 11.75 6.38
CA TRP A 90 -7.65 10.86 6.70
C TRP A 90 -8.64 10.72 5.54
N HIS A 91 -8.97 9.48 5.17
CA HIS A 91 -9.90 9.08 4.11
C HIS A 91 -10.42 7.64 4.35
N ASN A 92 -11.32 7.13 3.51
CA ASN A 92 -12.03 5.87 3.79
C ASN A 92 -12.26 4.93 2.58
N ASP A 93 -11.71 5.22 1.40
CA ASP A 93 -11.71 4.35 0.21
C ASP A 93 -13.05 3.69 -0.19
N LYS A 94 -14.20 4.25 0.20
CA LYS A 94 -15.55 3.68 0.03
C LYS A 94 -15.97 3.31 -1.40
N LYS A 95 -15.16 3.64 -2.41
CA LYS A 95 -15.38 3.25 -3.82
C LYS A 95 -14.92 1.82 -4.14
N TYR A 96 -14.19 1.15 -3.24
CA TYR A 96 -13.69 -0.21 -3.43
C TYR A 96 -14.32 -1.15 -2.40
N LYS A 97 -14.42 -2.45 -2.76
CA LYS A 97 -14.97 -3.47 -1.85
C LYS A 97 -13.97 -3.84 -0.77
N TYR A 98 -12.70 -3.97 -1.16
CA TYR A 98 -11.58 -4.09 -0.24
C TYR A 98 -10.38 -3.29 -0.75
N ALA A 99 -9.55 -2.81 0.17
CA ALA A 99 -8.28 -2.18 -0.13
C ALA A 99 -7.20 -2.80 0.74
N SER A 100 -6.01 -3.01 0.20
CA SER A 100 -4.89 -3.47 1.03
C SER A 100 -3.59 -2.77 0.70
N ILE A 101 -2.70 -2.78 1.69
CA ILE A 101 -1.34 -2.27 1.57
C ILE A 101 -0.40 -3.39 1.96
N ILE A 102 0.56 -3.71 1.09
CA ILE A 102 1.61 -4.70 1.34
C ILE A 102 2.95 -3.97 1.36
N TYR A 103 3.68 -4.11 2.45
CA TYR A 103 4.96 -3.43 2.65
C TYR A 103 6.14 -4.20 2.06
N LEU A 104 7.01 -3.52 1.32
CA LEU A 104 8.16 -4.14 0.65
C LEU A 104 9.52 -3.72 1.24
N ASN A 105 9.53 -2.83 2.22
CA ASN A 105 10.75 -2.40 2.92
C ASN A 105 11.28 -3.52 3.82
N LYS A 106 12.56 -3.89 3.65
CA LYS A 106 13.23 -4.89 4.51
C LYS A 106 13.48 -4.44 5.96
N GLY A 107 13.46 -3.13 6.21
CA GLY A 107 13.63 -2.54 7.54
C GLY A 107 12.95 -1.18 7.60
N TRP A 108 12.16 -0.94 8.65
CA TRP A 108 11.45 0.31 8.86
C TRP A 108 11.21 0.52 10.35
N ASN A 109 11.56 1.69 10.85
CA ASN A 109 11.50 2.02 12.26
C ASN A 109 10.28 2.92 12.50
N ARG A 110 9.74 2.92 13.73
CA ARG A 110 8.63 3.83 14.08
C ARG A 110 8.99 5.31 13.89
N ASP A 111 10.27 5.66 14.04
CA ASP A 111 10.78 7.03 13.93
C ASP A 111 10.93 7.48 12.46
N ASP A 112 10.85 6.56 11.50
CA ASP A 112 10.90 6.89 10.06
C ASP A 112 9.58 7.49 9.56
N GLY A 113 8.51 7.46 10.37
CA GLY A 113 7.18 7.87 9.96
C GLY A 113 6.57 6.91 8.95
N GLY A 114 5.68 7.40 8.06
CA GLY A 114 5.03 6.53 7.05
C GLY A 114 4.17 5.43 7.66
N LEU A 115 3.73 5.61 8.90
CA LEU A 115 2.92 4.67 9.67
C LEU A 115 1.52 4.62 9.08
N PHE A 116 0.92 3.45 9.05
CA PHE A 116 -0.50 3.35 8.74
C PHE A 116 -1.30 3.68 9.99
N LEU A 117 -2.20 4.65 9.88
CA LEU A 117 -3.05 5.10 10.96
C LEU A 117 -4.48 4.70 10.65
N TRP A 118 -5.25 4.24 11.64
CA TRP A 118 -6.68 4.05 11.48
C TRP A 118 -7.43 4.44 12.74
N GLU A 119 -8.69 4.79 12.58
CA GLU A 119 -9.60 5.13 13.67
C GLU A 119 -10.57 3.96 13.88
N ASP A 120 -10.70 3.49 15.12
CA ASP A 120 -11.67 2.44 15.46
C ASP A 120 -13.06 3.01 15.77
N GLU A 121 -14.01 2.12 16.10
CA GLU A 121 -15.39 2.49 16.42
C GLU A 121 -15.51 3.40 17.65
N ASN A 122 -14.50 3.41 18.53
CA ASN A 122 -14.42 4.25 19.73
C ASN A 122 -13.66 5.56 19.48
N GLN A 123 -13.37 5.90 18.21
CA GLN A 123 -12.57 7.07 17.82
C GLN A 123 -11.13 7.04 18.35
N GLN A 124 -10.60 5.86 18.67
CA GLN A 124 -9.20 5.72 19.05
C GLN A 124 -8.34 5.59 17.79
N ILE A 125 -7.25 6.36 17.75
CA ILE A 125 -6.27 6.30 16.68
C ILE A 125 -5.24 5.23 17.01
N HIS A 126 -5.14 4.25 16.12
CA HIS A 126 -4.12 3.21 16.15
C HIS A 126 -3.08 3.48 15.09
N ALA A 127 -1.89 2.92 15.26
CA ALA A 127 -0.78 3.06 14.34
C ALA A 127 -0.06 1.73 14.14
N GLU A 128 0.24 1.40 12.88
CA GLU A 128 0.99 0.20 12.52
C GLU A 128 2.28 0.58 11.77
N VAL A 129 3.39 0.04 12.25
CA VAL A 129 4.71 0.23 11.64
C VAL A 129 4.83 -0.65 10.40
N PRO A 130 5.26 -0.12 9.24
CA PRO A 130 5.61 -0.93 8.08
C PRO A 130 6.58 -2.07 8.42
N GLU A 131 6.30 -3.28 7.94
CA GLU A 131 7.16 -4.45 8.14
C GLU A 131 7.17 -5.28 6.87
N PHE A 132 8.33 -5.78 6.46
CA PHE A 132 8.48 -6.52 5.21
C PHE A 132 7.43 -7.63 5.07
N ASN A 133 6.77 -7.67 3.91
CA ASN A 133 5.75 -8.65 3.54
C ASN A 133 4.55 -8.71 4.52
N LYS A 134 4.32 -7.65 5.29
CA LYS A 134 3.09 -7.45 6.06
C LYS A 134 2.05 -6.79 5.17
N MET A 135 0.86 -7.37 5.16
CA MET A 135 -0.34 -6.83 4.54
C MET A 135 -1.25 -6.24 5.61
N LEU A 136 -1.82 -5.08 5.32
CA LEU A 136 -2.98 -4.51 6.00
C LEU A 136 -4.14 -4.54 5.03
N LEU A 137 -5.22 -5.23 5.39
CA LEU A 137 -6.46 -5.31 4.61
C LEU A 137 -7.54 -4.46 5.31
N ASN A 138 -8.08 -3.49 4.58
CA ASN A 138 -9.24 -2.70 4.96
C ASN A 138 -10.47 -3.27 4.24
N ASP A 139 -11.39 -3.84 5.02
CA ASP A 139 -12.53 -4.61 4.52
C ASP A 139 -13.91 -3.95 4.70
N ASP A 140 -13.96 -2.77 5.30
CA ASP A 140 -15.21 -2.03 5.55
C ASP A 140 -15.11 -0.53 5.27
N GLY A 141 -14.00 -0.07 4.69
CA GLY A 141 -13.75 1.36 4.50
C GLY A 141 -13.49 2.10 5.81
N THR A 142 -12.79 1.46 6.75
CA THR A 142 -12.30 2.10 7.99
C THR A 142 -11.56 3.40 7.64
N SER A 143 -11.83 4.47 8.39
CA SER A 143 -11.12 5.76 8.24
C SER A 143 -9.64 5.58 8.56
N HIS A 144 -8.77 5.99 7.65
CA HIS A 144 -7.34 5.75 7.78
C HIS A 144 -6.51 6.86 7.12
N ALA A 145 -5.25 6.91 7.50
CA ALA A 145 -4.25 7.86 7.02
C ALA A 145 -2.87 7.21 6.96
N VAL A 146 -1.90 7.91 6.38
CA VAL A 146 -0.49 7.55 6.45
C VAL A 146 0.25 8.71 7.09
N SER A 147 0.97 8.48 8.19
CA SER A 147 1.76 9.51 8.83
C SER A 147 2.89 9.99 7.91
N MET A 148 3.37 11.22 8.14
CA MET A 148 4.42 11.78 7.30
C MET A 148 5.72 11.00 7.42
N ILE A 149 6.30 10.65 6.27
CA ILE A 149 7.63 10.01 6.23
C ILE A 149 8.67 11.07 6.63
N SER A 150 9.49 10.72 7.62
CA SER A 150 10.55 11.56 8.14
C SER A 150 11.56 11.92 7.05
N HIS A 151 12.09 13.14 7.09
CA HIS A 151 13.23 13.53 6.26
C HIS A 151 14.50 12.73 6.57
N GLN A 152 14.56 12.08 7.73
CA GLN A 152 15.68 11.24 8.14
C GLN A 152 15.49 9.75 7.82
N ALA A 153 14.35 9.35 7.25
CA ALA A 153 14.10 7.95 6.90
C ALA A 153 15.25 7.42 6.02
N PRO A 154 15.85 6.26 6.35
CA PRO A 154 17.09 5.79 5.71
C PRO A 154 16.88 5.35 4.26
N GLN A 155 15.65 5.00 3.90
CA GLN A 155 15.26 4.56 2.57
C GLN A 155 13.87 5.09 2.18
N LEU A 156 13.54 5.00 0.89
CA LEU A 156 12.19 5.29 0.40
C LEU A 156 11.23 4.18 0.86
N ARG A 157 10.01 4.54 1.25
CA ARG A 157 8.98 3.55 1.58
C ARG A 157 8.39 3.01 0.29
N THR A 158 8.31 1.69 0.17
CA THR A 158 7.77 1.00 -1.00
C THR A 158 6.64 0.09 -0.60
N THR A 159 5.52 0.20 -1.32
CA THR A 159 4.32 -0.60 -1.05
C THR A 159 3.67 -1.07 -2.33
N LEU A 160 3.02 -2.22 -2.28
CA LEU A 160 1.91 -2.50 -3.17
C LEU A 160 0.64 -1.97 -2.51
N GLN A 161 -0.21 -1.30 -3.27
CA GLN A 161 -1.60 -1.13 -2.88
C GLN A 161 -2.48 -1.90 -3.84
N ILE A 162 -3.40 -2.67 -3.27
CA ILE A 162 -4.30 -3.54 -3.99
C ILE A 162 -5.72 -3.02 -3.83
N TRP A 163 -6.41 -2.86 -4.95
CA TRP A 163 -7.82 -2.49 -4.97
C TRP A 163 -8.64 -3.68 -5.44
N ILE A 164 -9.60 -4.13 -4.64
CA ILE A 164 -10.41 -5.30 -4.92
C ILE A 164 -11.86 -4.87 -5.15
N LYS A 165 -12.44 -5.32 -6.25
CA LYS A 165 -13.83 -5.03 -6.65
C LYS A 165 -14.58 -6.32 -6.96
#